data_AF-A0A434FM04-F1
#
_entry.id   AF-A0A434FM04-F1
#
_cell.length_a   1.000
_cell.length_b   1.000
_cell.length_c   1.000
_cell.angle_alpha   90.00
_cell.angle_beta   90.00
_cell.angle_gamma   90.00
#
_symmetry.space_group_name_H-M   'P 1'
#
loop_
_entity.id
_entity.type
_entity.pdbx_description
1 polymer ?
#
loop_
_entity_poly.entity_id
_entity_poly.type
_entity_poly.pdbx_seq_one_letter_code
_entity_poly.pdbx_strand_id
1 'polypeptide(L)'
;MTVHDRIVAEPFSLQRRNPNGGTKPLTAWGFANETDVLTDVLLGSPNFLRHLSTSSLSRKHLREAPCNVQIAQAQHKDLVAAYEHFGVNIHWHEPTPELPMQVYSRDSSVMTPYGAFITAMANWWRRGENYAAIRTYEKLGIPIYDMVTAGTFEGGDFNVIEEGVVLIGCGGARTQEEGARQVQDWFEKEGWETRLAFIDEYYVHIDLMVVPIAEKLTAVCLACTEPGIVDWLKGKGHEIIDVPFQDTMALGCNFMSLGKDRVIAPTSSKTLIEKLKAQGFEVAAVDMSEISKTGGGIHCMAQALKRVPA
;
A
#
# COMPACT_ATOMS: atom_id res chain seq x y z
N MET A 1 -10.84 -30.83 29.18
CA MET A 1 -9.79 -30.37 28.25
C MET A 1 -10.26 -29.05 27.66
N THR A 2 -9.71 -27.93 28.11
CA THR A 2 -9.94 -26.62 27.49
C THR A 2 -8.58 -25.96 27.35
N VAL A 3 -7.90 -26.28 26.25
CA VAL A 3 -6.70 -25.55 25.84
C VAL A 3 -7.23 -24.28 25.17
N HIS A 4 -7.42 -23.24 25.97
CA HIS A 4 -7.28 -21.89 25.44
C HIS A 4 -5.79 -21.74 25.11
N ASP A 5 -5.43 -22.04 23.87
CA ASP A 5 -4.17 -21.55 23.32
C ASP A 5 -4.26 -20.03 23.35
N ARG A 6 -3.74 -19.45 24.44
CA ARG A 6 -3.33 -18.06 24.42
C ARG A 6 -2.29 -18.00 23.31
N ILE A 7 -2.68 -17.46 22.16
CA ILE A 7 -1.75 -17.08 21.10
C ILE A 7 -0.67 -16.24 21.80
N VAL A 8 0.50 -16.82 22.01
CA VAL A 8 1.64 -16.09 22.57
C VAL A 8 2.03 -15.12 21.47
N ALA A 9 1.67 -13.85 21.65
CA ALA A 9 2.16 -12.79 20.78
C ALA A 9 3.69 -12.91 20.75
N GLU A 10 4.26 -13.03 19.55
CA GLU A 10 5.71 -13.09 19.41
C GLU A 10 6.31 -11.80 19.98
N PRO A 11 7.44 -11.88 20.71
CA PRO A 11 8.07 -10.68 21.24
C PRO A 11 8.51 -9.78 20.09
N PHE A 12 8.36 -8.47 20.27
CA PHE A 12 8.88 -7.50 19.33
C PHE A 12 10.40 -7.68 19.16
N SER A 13 10.87 -7.62 17.91
CA SER A 13 12.27 -7.56 17.55
C SER A 13 12.47 -6.57 16.40
N LEU A 14 13.67 -5.99 16.31
CA LEU A 14 14.04 -5.07 15.22
C LEU A 14 14.52 -5.80 13.96
N GLN A 15 14.71 -7.11 14.03
CA GLN A 15 15.09 -7.97 12.92
C GLN A 15 14.70 -9.41 13.28
N ARG A 16 14.01 -10.11 12.37
CA ARG A 16 13.73 -11.54 12.53
C ARG A 16 13.89 -12.37 11.26
N ARG A 17 14.19 -11.73 10.11
CA ARG A 17 14.44 -12.43 8.85
C ARG A 17 15.55 -13.46 9.01
N ASN A 18 15.30 -14.67 8.53
CA ASN A 18 16.35 -15.65 8.29
C ASN A 18 17.09 -15.29 6.99
N PRO A 19 18.41 -15.01 7.01
CA PRO A 19 19.15 -14.63 5.81
C PRO A 19 19.13 -15.66 4.68
N ASN A 20 18.80 -16.92 4.98
CA ASN A 20 18.71 -18.03 4.03
C ASN A 20 17.25 -18.39 3.67
N GLY A 21 16.27 -17.60 4.08
CA GLY A 21 14.84 -17.90 3.90
C GLY A 21 14.28 -18.86 4.94
N GLY A 22 13.00 -19.21 4.81
CA GLY A 22 12.28 -20.05 5.77
C GLY A 22 11.99 -19.31 7.07
N THR A 23 11.80 -17.99 7.01
CA THR A 23 11.35 -17.22 8.17
C THR A 23 9.94 -17.70 8.55
N LYS A 24 9.72 -17.98 9.83
CA LYS A 24 8.40 -18.47 10.28
C LYS A 24 7.34 -17.36 10.16
N PRO A 25 6.20 -17.60 9.49
CA PRO A 25 5.10 -16.63 9.49
C PRO A 25 4.60 -16.32 10.90
N LEU A 26 4.17 -15.07 11.09
CA LEU A 26 3.47 -14.62 12.28
C LEU A 26 2.09 -15.29 12.38
N THR A 27 1.60 -15.44 13.60
CA THR A 27 0.29 -16.05 13.88
C THR A 27 -0.81 -15.02 14.11
N ALA A 28 -0.46 -13.81 14.54
CA ALA A 28 -1.42 -12.78 14.94
C ALA A 28 -1.61 -11.66 13.90
N TRP A 29 -0.58 -11.41 13.08
CA TRP A 29 -0.45 -10.28 12.15
C TRP A 29 0.03 -10.76 10.79
N GLY A 30 -0.03 -9.88 9.78
CA GLY A 30 0.45 -10.16 8.44
C GLY A 30 -0.65 -10.60 7.48
N PHE A 31 -0.28 -10.79 6.23
CA PHE A 31 -1.13 -11.30 5.16
C PHE A 31 -0.27 -11.85 4.03
N ALA A 32 -0.82 -12.77 3.24
CA ALA A 32 -0.13 -13.42 2.12
C ALA A 32 -0.52 -12.86 0.74
N ASN A 33 -1.59 -12.08 0.63
CA ASN A 33 -2.07 -11.46 -0.61
C ASN A 33 -2.86 -10.16 -0.29
N GLU A 34 -3.08 -9.30 -1.30
CA GLU A 34 -3.81 -8.02 -1.11
C GLU A 34 -5.34 -8.14 -1.23
N THR A 35 -5.91 -9.35 -1.40
CA THR A 35 -7.33 -9.54 -1.74
C THR A 35 -8.14 -10.28 -0.68
N ASP A 36 -7.49 -10.90 0.29
CA ASP A 36 -8.10 -11.47 1.49
C ASP A 36 -8.78 -10.40 2.35
N VAL A 37 -9.66 -10.84 3.25
CA VAL A 37 -10.48 -9.95 4.09
C VAL A 37 -9.59 -9.09 4.96
N LEU A 38 -9.60 -7.78 4.71
CA LEU A 38 -8.88 -6.81 5.54
C LEU A 38 -9.56 -6.70 6.91
N THR A 39 -8.80 -6.95 7.97
CA THR A 39 -9.31 -6.91 9.36
C THR A 39 -8.67 -5.81 10.18
N ASP A 40 -7.41 -5.47 9.89
CA ASP A 40 -6.68 -4.41 10.57
C ASP A 40 -5.89 -3.57 9.56
N VAL A 41 -6.01 -2.24 9.68
CA VAL A 41 -5.32 -1.26 8.84
C VAL A 41 -4.63 -0.21 9.71
N LEU A 42 -3.49 0.28 9.26
CA LEU A 42 -2.74 1.36 9.87
C LEU A 42 -2.86 2.64 9.03
N LEU A 43 -3.38 3.69 9.65
CA LEU A 43 -3.57 5.01 9.05
C LEU A 43 -2.66 6.05 9.72
N GLY A 44 -2.35 7.11 8.97
CA GLY A 44 -1.72 8.31 9.49
C GLY A 44 -2.74 9.44 9.65
N SER A 45 -2.58 10.30 10.66
CA SER A 45 -3.46 11.44 10.82
C SER A 45 -3.11 12.59 9.85
N PRO A 46 -4.11 13.26 9.24
CA PRO A 46 -3.89 14.44 8.41
C PRO A 46 -3.71 15.74 9.23
N ASN A 47 -3.58 15.67 10.56
CA ASN A 47 -3.52 16.85 11.43
C ASN A 47 -2.37 17.81 11.09
N PHE A 48 -1.23 17.27 10.66
CA PHE A 48 -0.05 18.04 10.28
C PHE A 48 0.21 18.04 8.78
N LEU A 49 -0.81 17.65 7.98
CA LEU A 49 -0.69 17.59 6.53
C LEU A 49 -0.21 18.93 5.94
N ARG A 50 0.85 18.89 5.14
CA ARG A 50 1.26 20.04 4.32
C ARG A 50 1.37 19.64 2.87
N HIS A 51 0.89 20.50 1.99
CA HIS A 51 1.07 20.31 0.57
C HIS A 51 2.54 20.60 0.19
N LEU A 52 3.32 19.55 -0.06
CA LEU A 52 4.73 19.62 -0.46
C LEU A 52 4.91 19.13 -1.89
N SER A 53 6.00 19.50 -2.55
CA SER A 53 6.30 19.14 -3.95
C SER A 53 6.73 17.68 -4.12
N THR A 54 5.88 16.73 -3.73
CA THR A 54 6.20 15.29 -3.62
C THR A 54 6.27 14.59 -4.98
N SER A 55 5.39 14.95 -5.90
CA SER A 55 5.25 14.33 -7.23
C SER A 55 4.99 15.37 -8.32
N SER A 56 4.98 14.94 -9.58
CA SER A 56 4.62 15.81 -10.71
C SER A 56 3.19 16.34 -10.57
N LEU A 57 2.26 15.50 -10.12
CA LEU A 57 0.88 15.88 -9.81
C LEU A 57 0.83 16.94 -8.70
N SER A 58 1.51 16.69 -7.58
CA SER A 58 1.49 17.64 -6.46
C SER A 58 2.16 18.97 -6.81
N ARG A 59 3.29 18.96 -7.54
CA ARG A 59 3.92 20.18 -8.05
C ARG A 59 2.99 20.99 -8.95
N LYS A 60 2.18 20.34 -9.78
CA LYS A 60 1.18 21.02 -10.63
C LYS A 60 0.13 21.71 -9.77
N HIS A 61 -0.49 20.98 -8.85
CA HIS A 61 -1.51 21.55 -7.98
C HIS A 61 -0.98 22.65 -7.06
N LEU A 62 0.24 22.53 -6.54
CA LEU A 62 0.87 23.61 -5.78
C LEU A 62 0.95 24.94 -6.54
N ARG A 63 1.09 24.91 -7.87
CA ARG A 63 1.13 26.11 -8.70
C ARG A 63 -0.25 26.62 -9.10
N GLU A 64 -1.16 25.71 -9.42
CA GLU A 64 -2.42 26.04 -10.09
C GLU A 64 -3.62 26.11 -9.13
N ALA A 65 -3.71 25.17 -8.20
CA ALA A 65 -4.84 25.02 -7.29
C ALA A 65 -4.40 24.24 -6.02
N PRO A 66 -3.72 24.92 -5.07
CA PRO A 66 -3.22 24.26 -3.86
C PRO A 66 -4.33 23.54 -3.08
N CYS A 67 -3.97 22.43 -2.44
CA CYS A 67 -4.84 21.70 -1.53
C CYS A 67 -5.46 22.61 -0.46
N ASN A 68 -6.78 22.52 -0.30
CA ASN A 68 -7.47 23.00 0.90
C ASN A 68 -7.35 21.93 2.00
N VAL A 69 -6.49 22.19 2.99
CA VAL A 69 -6.17 21.23 4.06
C VAL A 69 -7.39 20.88 4.91
N GLN A 70 -8.30 21.83 5.17
CA GLN A 70 -9.50 21.57 5.95
C GLN A 70 -10.45 20.60 5.24
N ILE A 71 -10.60 20.76 3.91
CA ILE A 71 -11.39 19.81 3.12
C ILE A 71 -10.67 18.46 3.04
N ALA A 72 -9.35 18.43 2.84
CA ALA A 72 -8.57 17.19 2.84
C ALA A 72 -8.72 16.41 4.16
N GLN A 73 -8.75 17.11 5.30
CA GLN A 73 -9.01 16.50 6.62
C GLN A 73 -10.44 15.93 6.72
N ALA A 74 -11.44 16.61 6.16
CA ALA A 74 -12.80 16.08 6.09
C ALA A 74 -12.89 14.83 5.19
N GLN A 75 -12.26 14.87 4.02
CA GLN A 75 -12.19 13.72 3.10
C GLN A 75 -11.50 12.51 3.74
N HIS A 76 -10.41 12.74 4.49
CA HIS A 76 -9.77 11.67 5.25
C HIS A 76 -10.71 11.10 6.33
N LYS A 77 -11.54 11.92 6.97
CA LYS A 77 -12.54 11.43 7.93
C LYS A 77 -13.58 10.52 7.24
N ASP A 78 -13.98 10.84 6.01
CA ASP A 78 -14.88 10.00 5.23
C ASP A 78 -14.22 8.66 4.85
N LEU A 79 -12.92 8.66 4.54
CA LEU A 79 -12.15 7.42 4.36
C LEU A 79 -12.11 6.55 5.62
N VAL A 80 -11.89 7.17 6.79
CA VAL A 80 -11.94 6.47 8.09
C VAL A 80 -13.32 5.85 8.32
N ALA A 81 -14.38 6.61 8.07
CA ALA A 81 -15.76 6.11 8.20
C ALA A 81 -16.05 4.94 7.24
N ALA A 82 -15.46 4.94 6.04
CA ALA A 82 -15.58 3.81 5.11
C ALA A 82 -14.92 2.53 5.66
N TYR A 83 -13.72 2.61 6.24
CA TYR A 83 -13.10 1.47 6.90
C TYR A 83 -13.92 0.95 8.09
N GLU A 84 -14.43 1.85 8.93
CA GLU A 84 -15.31 1.50 10.07
C GLU A 84 -16.61 0.84 9.60
N HIS A 85 -17.21 1.34 8.51
CA HIS A 85 -18.41 0.78 7.90
C HIS A 85 -18.22 -0.69 7.50
N PHE A 86 -17.06 -1.04 6.96
CA PHE A 86 -16.72 -2.42 6.59
C PHE A 86 -16.18 -3.27 7.75
N GLY A 87 -16.16 -2.73 8.97
CA GLY A 87 -15.72 -3.44 10.17
C GLY A 87 -14.21 -3.64 10.26
N VAL A 88 -13.42 -2.81 9.60
CA VAL A 88 -11.94 -2.86 9.66
C VAL A 88 -11.47 -2.14 10.93
N ASN A 89 -10.62 -2.79 11.71
CA ASN A 89 -9.99 -2.19 12.87
C ASN A 89 -8.91 -1.19 12.44
N ILE A 90 -8.98 0.03 12.95
CA ILE A 90 -8.06 1.10 12.58
C ILE A 90 -7.02 1.30 13.67
N HIS A 91 -5.75 1.21 13.27
CA HIS A 91 -4.58 1.55 14.06
C HIS A 91 -3.97 2.84 13.56
N TRP A 92 -3.24 3.55 14.42
CA TRP A 92 -2.75 4.88 14.12
C TRP A 92 -1.25 5.02 14.30
N HIS A 93 -0.60 5.74 13.39
CA HIS A 93 0.64 6.42 13.72
C HIS A 93 0.36 7.58 14.67
N GLU A 94 1.24 7.77 15.65
CA GLU A 94 1.23 8.97 16.48
C GLU A 94 1.59 10.19 15.61
N PRO A 95 0.72 11.21 15.50
CA PRO A 95 0.99 12.37 14.67
C PRO A 95 2.09 13.25 15.26
N THR A 96 2.99 13.72 14.41
CA THR A 96 4.04 14.69 14.80
C THR A 96 4.14 15.84 13.80
N PRO A 97 4.33 17.09 14.24
CA PRO A 97 4.43 18.25 13.35
C PRO A 97 5.56 18.16 12.31
N GLU A 98 6.60 17.39 12.61
CA GLU A 98 7.79 17.19 11.78
C GLU A 98 7.54 16.22 10.62
N LEU A 99 6.45 15.45 10.63
CA LEU A 99 6.09 14.47 9.61
C LEU A 99 4.83 14.89 8.85
N PRO A 100 4.94 15.91 7.96
CA PRO A 100 3.78 16.52 7.32
C PRO A 100 3.11 15.65 6.25
N MET A 101 3.70 14.51 5.90
CA MET A 101 3.15 13.57 4.92
C MET A 101 2.79 12.22 5.54
N GLN A 102 2.80 12.09 6.87
CA GLN A 102 2.57 10.83 7.60
C GLN A 102 1.20 10.20 7.33
N VAL A 103 0.23 10.97 6.80
CA VAL A 103 -1.06 10.46 6.32
C VAL A 103 -0.88 9.33 5.30
N TYR A 104 0.21 9.35 4.53
CA TYR A 104 0.59 8.31 3.57
C TYR A 104 1.37 7.18 4.26
N SER A 105 0.67 6.40 5.08
CA SER A 105 1.25 5.35 5.94
C SER A 105 1.82 4.17 5.16
N ARG A 106 1.40 3.96 3.90
CA ARG A 106 1.84 2.85 3.05
C ARG A 106 3.35 2.86 2.79
N ASP A 107 3.97 4.04 2.68
CA ASP A 107 5.31 4.12 2.09
C ASP A 107 6.44 3.77 3.06
N SER A 108 6.23 4.03 4.35
CA SER A 108 7.28 3.98 5.38
C SER A 108 7.65 2.58 5.86
N SER A 109 6.84 1.59 5.48
CA SER A 109 6.97 0.19 5.84
C SER A 109 6.16 -0.66 4.86
N VAL A 110 6.24 -1.98 4.98
CA VAL A 110 5.34 -2.91 4.29
C VAL A 110 5.10 -4.10 5.20
N MET A 111 3.84 -4.48 5.38
CA MET A 111 3.48 -5.66 6.15
C MET A 111 3.60 -6.93 5.30
N THR A 112 4.03 -8.04 5.91
CA THR A 112 4.22 -9.35 5.27
C THR A 112 3.78 -10.45 6.22
N PRO A 113 3.69 -11.73 5.79
CA PRO A 113 3.47 -12.85 6.72
C PRO A 113 4.56 -12.96 7.78
N TYR A 114 5.76 -12.43 7.53
CA TYR A 114 6.93 -12.56 8.40
C TYR A 114 7.13 -11.37 9.34
N GLY A 115 6.20 -10.40 9.34
CA GLY A 115 6.35 -9.11 10.03
C GLY A 115 6.54 -7.96 9.07
N ALA A 116 6.55 -6.75 9.60
CA ALA A 116 6.71 -5.56 8.76
C ALA A 116 8.19 -5.37 8.41
N PHE A 117 8.53 -5.07 7.16
CA PHE A 117 9.85 -4.51 6.86
C PHE A 117 9.77 -2.99 6.83
N ILE A 118 10.85 -2.35 7.28
CA ILE A 118 10.97 -0.89 7.23
C ILE A 118 11.63 -0.50 5.92
N THR A 119 11.01 0.45 5.22
CA THR A 119 11.51 0.95 3.95
C THR A 119 12.61 2.01 4.17
N ALA A 120 13.14 2.57 3.08
CA ALA A 120 14.14 3.63 3.12
C ALA A 120 13.64 4.81 2.26
N MET A 121 12.91 5.73 2.89
CA MET A 121 12.23 6.83 2.18
C MET A 121 13.20 7.70 1.37
N ALA A 122 12.84 7.95 0.11
CA ALA A 122 13.69 8.72 -0.80
C ALA A 122 13.78 10.19 -0.38
N ASN A 123 12.62 10.79 -0.14
CA ASN A 123 12.52 12.19 0.26
C ASN A 123 12.98 12.37 1.71
N TRP A 124 14.00 13.20 1.92
CA TRP A 124 14.61 13.39 3.24
C TRP A 124 13.61 13.89 4.29
N TRP A 125 12.61 14.69 3.90
CA TRP A 125 11.56 15.19 4.79
C TRP A 125 10.53 14.13 5.18
N ARG A 126 10.56 12.94 4.57
CA ARG A 126 9.71 11.78 4.93
C ARG A 126 10.46 10.69 5.68
N ARG A 127 11.80 10.71 5.74
CA ARG A 127 12.60 9.66 6.41
C ARG A 127 12.25 9.44 7.87
N GLY A 128 11.76 10.48 8.55
CA GLY A 128 11.29 10.34 9.94
C GLY A 128 10.06 9.43 10.09
N GLU A 129 9.31 9.20 9.01
CA GLU A 129 8.17 8.28 8.98
C GLU A 129 8.59 6.83 9.19
N ASN A 130 9.80 6.42 8.74
CA ASN A 130 10.34 5.09 9.01
C ASN A 130 10.49 4.83 10.52
N TYR A 131 10.97 5.83 11.28
CA TYR A 131 11.09 5.70 12.74
C TYR A 131 9.72 5.71 13.43
N ALA A 132 8.75 6.44 12.88
CA ALA A 132 7.38 6.41 13.38
C ALA A 132 6.74 5.03 13.18
N ALA A 133 6.99 4.37 12.03
CA ALA A 133 6.55 3.01 11.78
C ALA A 133 7.14 2.02 12.79
N ILE A 134 8.44 2.08 13.06
CA ILE A 134 9.08 1.22 14.08
C ILE A 134 8.41 1.38 15.45
N ARG A 135 8.19 2.62 15.91
CA ARG A 135 7.51 2.87 17.20
C ARG A 135 6.08 2.37 17.23
N THR A 136 5.35 2.49 16.11
CA THR A 136 3.99 1.94 16.00
C THR A 136 4.02 0.42 16.09
N TYR A 137 4.92 -0.25 15.36
CA TYR A 137 5.02 -1.71 15.37
C TYR A 137 5.47 -2.26 16.72
N GLU A 138 6.38 -1.58 17.42
CA GLU A 138 6.74 -1.91 18.80
C GLU A 138 5.52 -1.89 19.73
N LYS A 139 4.71 -0.81 19.68
CA LYS A 139 3.48 -0.69 20.48
C LYS A 139 2.45 -1.78 20.16
N LEU A 140 2.36 -2.20 18.90
CA LEU A 140 1.43 -3.24 18.44
C LEU A 140 1.98 -4.66 18.63
N GLY A 141 3.24 -4.82 19.06
CA GLY A 141 3.90 -6.13 19.15
C GLY A 141 4.10 -6.80 17.79
N ILE A 142 4.23 -6.01 16.71
CA ILE A 142 4.54 -6.50 15.36
C ILE A 142 6.07 -6.47 15.22
N PRO A 143 6.76 -7.62 15.14
CA PRO A 143 8.19 -7.60 14.96
C PRO A 143 8.58 -7.16 13.53
N ILE A 144 9.77 -6.59 13.42
CA ILE A 144 10.33 -6.16 12.13
C ILE A 144 10.97 -7.36 11.43
N TYR A 145 10.56 -7.61 10.19
CA TYR A 145 11.16 -8.62 9.32
C TYR A 145 12.63 -8.27 9.05
N ASP A 146 12.87 -7.15 8.36
CA ASP A 146 14.19 -6.54 8.16
C ASP A 146 14.02 -5.04 7.81
N MET A 147 15.12 -4.35 7.50
CA MET A 147 15.11 -2.94 7.08
C MET A 147 15.90 -2.75 5.79
N VAL A 148 15.37 -1.96 4.85
CA VAL A 148 16.04 -1.68 3.57
C VAL A 148 17.23 -0.75 3.82
N THR A 149 18.39 -1.11 3.26
CA THR A 149 19.65 -0.38 3.44
C THR A 149 20.47 -0.19 2.16
N ALA A 150 20.16 -0.94 1.08
CA ALA A 150 20.96 -0.94 -0.14
C ALA A 150 20.69 0.27 -1.06
N GLY A 151 19.56 0.93 -0.87
CA GLY A 151 19.11 2.09 -1.64
C GLY A 151 17.77 2.57 -1.08
N THR A 152 17.14 3.52 -1.77
CA THR A 152 15.78 3.92 -1.40
C THR A 152 14.76 2.87 -1.85
N PHE A 153 13.70 2.69 -1.07
CA PHE A 153 12.56 1.84 -1.36
C PHE A 153 11.36 2.47 -0.66
N GLU A 154 10.20 2.49 -1.28
CA GLU A 154 8.95 2.97 -0.68
C GLU A 154 7.85 1.92 -0.85
N GLY A 155 6.98 1.77 0.15
CA GLY A 155 6.01 0.68 0.20
C GLY A 155 4.96 0.68 -0.92
N GLY A 156 4.67 1.82 -1.54
CA GLY A 156 3.85 1.88 -2.76
C GLY A 156 4.40 1.08 -3.93
N ASP A 157 5.69 0.72 -3.91
CA ASP A 157 6.33 -0.14 -4.91
C ASP A 157 6.28 -1.63 -4.58
N PHE A 158 5.72 -2.05 -3.45
CA PHE A 158 5.61 -3.47 -3.10
C PHE A 158 4.17 -3.94 -3.20
N ASN A 159 3.84 -4.73 -4.23
CA ASN A 159 2.49 -5.20 -4.46
C ASN A 159 2.40 -6.73 -4.49
N VAL A 160 1.68 -7.31 -3.53
CA VAL A 160 1.47 -8.76 -3.44
C VAL A 160 0.31 -9.16 -4.34
N ILE A 161 0.64 -9.64 -5.53
CA ILE A 161 -0.33 -9.98 -6.59
C ILE A 161 -1.18 -11.19 -6.18
N GLU A 162 -0.54 -12.19 -5.59
CA GLU A 162 -1.15 -13.38 -5.01
C GLU A 162 -0.16 -14.03 -4.03
N GLU A 163 -0.60 -15.05 -3.31
CA GLU A 163 0.25 -15.75 -2.34
C GLU A 163 1.55 -16.24 -2.99
N GLY A 164 2.68 -15.79 -2.41
CA GLY A 164 4.01 -16.12 -2.91
C GLY A 164 4.42 -15.40 -4.20
N VAL A 165 3.69 -14.39 -4.66
CA VAL A 165 4.01 -13.63 -5.88
C VAL A 165 3.97 -12.14 -5.62
N VAL A 166 5.09 -11.46 -5.84
CA VAL A 166 5.20 -10.01 -5.65
C VAL A 166 5.66 -9.30 -6.93
N LEU A 167 4.99 -8.19 -7.23
CA LEU A 167 5.41 -7.20 -8.22
C LEU A 167 6.08 -6.04 -7.48
N ILE A 168 7.31 -5.71 -7.88
CA ILE A 168 8.10 -4.63 -7.27
C ILE A 168 8.32 -3.52 -8.31
N GLY A 169 7.82 -2.33 -8.03
CA GLY A 169 8.07 -1.13 -8.83
C GLY A 169 9.51 -0.63 -8.66
N CYS A 170 10.13 -0.22 -9.76
CA CYS A 170 11.48 0.35 -9.76
C CYS A 170 11.50 1.58 -10.67
N GLY A 171 11.23 2.75 -10.08
CA GLY A 171 11.19 4.02 -10.79
C GLY A 171 12.47 4.85 -10.69
N GLY A 172 13.45 4.48 -9.87
CA GLY A 172 14.68 5.25 -9.64
C GLY A 172 14.51 6.37 -8.60
N ALA A 173 13.48 7.22 -8.73
CA ALA A 173 13.27 8.35 -7.81
C ALA A 173 12.81 7.95 -6.40
N ARG A 174 11.89 6.98 -6.28
CA ARG A 174 11.33 6.53 -5.00
C ARG A 174 11.95 5.22 -4.55
N THR A 175 11.89 4.24 -5.43
CA THR A 175 12.60 2.97 -5.28
C THR A 175 13.74 2.89 -6.27
N GLN A 176 14.96 2.86 -5.73
CA GLN A 176 16.19 2.62 -6.48
C GLN A 176 16.34 1.12 -6.76
N GLU A 177 17.06 0.79 -7.84
CA GLU A 177 17.24 -0.59 -8.26
C GLU A 177 17.95 -1.43 -7.17
N GLU A 178 18.90 -0.85 -6.45
CA GLU A 178 19.60 -1.50 -5.35
C GLU A 178 18.65 -1.86 -4.20
N GLY A 179 17.73 -0.95 -3.85
CA GLY A 179 16.69 -1.19 -2.84
C GLY A 179 15.69 -2.26 -3.31
N ALA A 180 15.24 -2.16 -4.58
CA ALA A 180 14.34 -3.14 -5.18
C ALA A 180 14.95 -4.55 -5.19
N ARG A 181 16.21 -4.69 -5.61
CA ARG A 181 16.92 -5.96 -5.66
C ARG A 181 17.22 -6.54 -4.27
N GLN A 182 17.46 -5.68 -3.28
CA GLN A 182 17.61 -6.14 -1.90
C GLN A 182 16.31 -6.78 -1.39
N VAL A 183 15.17 -6.12 -1.61
CA VAL A 183 13.86 -6.68 -1.24
C VAL A 183 13.56 -7.92 -2.07
N GLN A 184 13.85 -7.89 -3.38
CA GLN A 184 13.71 -9.04 -4.28
C GLN A 184 14.41 -10.29 -3.72
N ASP A 185 15.70 -10.19 -3.38
CA ASP A 185 16.50 -11.28 -2.83
C ASP A 185 15.91 -11.84 -1.53
N TRP A 186 15.35 -10.99 -0.66
CA TRP A 186 14.71 -11.45 0.56
C TRP A 186 13.53 -12.37 0.28
N PHE A 187 12.64 -11.99 -0.64
CA PHE A 187 11.43 -12.76 -0.93
C PHE A 187 11.70 -13.98 -1.81
N GLU A 188 12.66 -13.92 -2.73
CA GLU A 188 13.11 -15.11 -3.48
C GLU A 188 13.67 -16.19 -2.56
N LYS A 189 14.40 -15.81 -1.51
CA LYS A 189 14.89 -16.76 -0.49
C LYS A 189 13.77 -17.35 0.36
N GLU A 190 12.69 -16.61 0.58
CA GLU A 190 11.46 -17.14 1.20
C GLU A 190 10.65 -18.04 0.24
N GLY A 191 11.11 -18.20 -1.01
CA GLY A 191 10.48 -19.05 -2.03
C GLY A 191 9.40 -18.34 -2.83
N TRP A 192 9.32 -17.01 -2.77
CA TRP A 192 8.34 -16.24 -3.52
C TRP A 192 8.86 -15.96 -4.94
N GLU A 193 7.96 -15.94 -5.91
CA GLU A 193 8.22 -15.37 -7.22
C GLU A 193 8.21 -13.85 -7.11
N THR A 194 9.23 -13.21 -7.66
CA THR A 194 9.34 -11.76 -7.70
C THR A 194 9.45 -11.28 -9.14
N ARG A 195 8.84 -10.13 -9.43
CA ARG A 195 8.95 -9.46 -10.73
C ARG A 195 9.26 -7.99 -10.51
N LEU A 196 10.39 -7.52 -11.03
CA LEU A 196 10.67 -6.09 -11.11
C LEU A 196 9.91 -5.47 -12.30
N ALA A 197 9.25 -4.34 -12.07
CA ALA A 197 8.62 -3.50 -13.08
C ALA A 197 9.32 -2.14 -13.10
N PHE A 198 10.04 -1.86 -14.19
CA PHE A 198 10.67 -0.56 -14.38
C PHE A 198 9.63 0.45 -14.85
N ILE A 199 9.38 1.48 -14.05
CA ILE A 199 8.34 2.48 -14.29
C ILE A 199 8.94 3.86 -14.46
N ASP A 200 8.25 4.74 -15.18
CA ASP A 200 8.64 6.15 -15.25
C ASP A 200 8.41 6.85 -13.90
N GLU A 201 9.36 7.67 -13.46
CA GLU A 201 9.27 8.47 -12.22
C GLU A 201 8.00 9.33 -12.13
N TYR A 202 7.39 9.65 -13.28
CA TYR A 202 6.13 10.35 -13.39
C TYR A 202 4.99 9.68 -12.60
N TYR A 203 4.96 8.35 -12.55
CA TYR A 203 3.93 7.58 -11.85
C TYR A 203 4.19 7.40 -10.36
N VAL A 204 5.36 7.80 -9.87
CA VAL A 204 5.77 7.70 -8.46
C VAL A 204 5.96 6.26 -7.96
N HIS A 205 4.92 5.42 -8.04
CA HIS A 205 4.86 4.05 -7.53
C HIS A 205 4.03 3.12 -8.44
N ILE A 206 4.28 1.81 -8.37
CA ILE A 206 3.54 0.80 -9.17
C ILE A 206 2.06 0.66 -8.75
N ASP A 207 1.70 1.00 -7.51
CA ASP A 207 0.33 0.95 -7.00
C ASP A 207 -0.61 2.03 -7.58
N LEU A 208 -0.10 2.90 -8.46
CA LEU A 208 -0.92 3.72 -9.35
C LEU A 208 -1.33 2.99 -10.63
N MET A 209 -0.67 1.88 -10.96
CA MET A 209 -0.78 1.24 -12.28
C MET A 209 -1.38 -0.15 -12.21
N VAL A 210 -0.99 -0.94 -11.20
CA VAL A 210 -1.38 -2.34 -11.04
C VAL A 210 -1.82 -2.54 -9.61
N VAL A 211 -3.07 -2.93 -9.38
CA VAL A 211 -3.63 -3.16 -8.04
C VAL A 211 -4.57 -4.39 -8.05
N PRO A 212 -4.27 -5.46 -7.29
CA PRO A 212 -5.18 -6.58 -7.11
C PRO A 212 -6.53 -6.15 -6.51
N ILE A 213 -7.63 -6.64 -7.07
CA ILE A 213 -8.99 -6.36 -6.61
C ILE A 213 -9.53 -7.56 -5.82
N ALA A 214 -9.47 -8.74 -6.43
CA ALA A 214 -9.95 -10.01 -5.88
C ALA A 214 -9.06 -11.15 -6.38
N GLU A 215 -9.32 -12.38 -5.92
CA GLU A 215 -8.60 -13.56 -6.41
C GLU A 215 -8.64 -13.61 -7.95
N LYS A 216 -7.46 -13.58 -8.58
CA LYS A 216 -7.28 -13.58 -10.04
C LYS A 216 -8.02 -12.44 -10.77
N LEU A 217 -8.23 -11.30 -10.12
CA LEU A 217 -8.80 -10.10 -10.73
C LEU A 217 -7.94 -8.89 -10.36
N THR A 218 -7.37 -8.22 -11.36
CA THR A 218 -6.44 -7.10 -11.16
C THR A 218 -6.86 -5.88 -11.97
N ALA A 219 -6.86 -4.71 -11.32
CA ALA A 219 -6.98 -3.43 -12.01
C ALA A 219 -5.63 -3.06 -12.61
N VAL A 220 -5.59 -2.75 -13.90
CA VAL A 220 -4.37 -2.34 -14.59
C VAL A 220 -4.63 -1.13 -15.46
N CYS A 221 -3.76 -0.13 -15.42
CA CYS A 221 -3.72 0.91 -16.44
C CYS A 221 -2.91 0.43 -17.64
N LEU A 222 -3.58 -0.13 -18.67
CA LEU A 222 -2.89 -0.73 -19.81
C LEU A 222 -2.06 0.27 -20.62
N ALA A 223 -2.44 1.56 -20.58
CA ALA A 223 -1.77 2.61 -21.33
C ALA A 223 -0.36 2.96 -20.81
N CYS A 224 -0.05 2.66 -19.54
CA CYS A 224 1.26 2.96 -18.95
C CYS A 224 1.95 1.76 -18.30
N THR A 225 1.30 0.59 -18.28
CA THR A 225 1.90 -0.65 -17.79
C THR A 225 2.65 -1.35 -18.92
N GLU A 226 3.89 -1.76 -18.66
CA GLU A 226 4.68 -2.51 -19.63
C GLU A 226 3.93 -3.78 -20.08
N PRO A 227 3.84 -4.07 -21.39
CA PRO A 227 3.14 -5.26 -21.90
C PRO A 227 3.59 -6.57 -21.25
N GLY A 228 4.89 -6.71 -20.95
CA GLY A 228 5.43 -7.90 -20.28
C GLY A 228 4.86 -8.15 -18.88
N ILE A 229 4.50 -7.08 -18.15
CA ILE A 229 3.81 -7.21 -16.85
C ILE A 229 2.36 -7.65 -17.05
N VAL A 230 1.67 -7.11 -18.06
CA VAL A 230 0.30 -7.50 -18.39
C VAL A 230 0.23 -8.97 -18.81
N ASP A 231 1.15 -9.41 -19.67
CA ASP A 231 1.22 -10.80 -20.13
C ASP A 231 1.58 -11.75 -18.99
N TRP A 232 2.45 -11.32 -18.07
CA TRP A 232 2.79 -12.08 -16.86
C TRP A 232 1.58 -12.26 -15.94
N LEU A 233 0.79 -11.20 -15.69
CA LEU A 233 -0.46 -11.28 -14.91
C LEU A 233 -1.47 -12.22 -15.58
N LYS A 234 -1.70 -12.07 -16.90
CA LYS A 234 -2.59 -12.94 -17.67
C LYS A 234 -2.12 -14.40 -17.67
N GLY A 235 -0.82 -14.64 -17.77
CA GLY A 235 -0.21 -15.97 -17.70
C GLY A 235 -0.44 -16.65 -16.35
N LYS A 236 -0.68 -15.88 -15.29
CA LYS A 236 -1.09 -16.36 -13.97
C LYS A 236 -2.61 -16.53 -13.82
N GLY A 237 -3.37 -16.26 -14.88
CA GLY A 237 -4.83 -16.39 -14.91
C GLY A 237 -5.58 -15.17 -14.40
N HIS A 238 -4.92 -14.01 -14.22
CA HIS A 238 -5.62 -12.80 -13.82
C HIS A 238 -6.48 -12.23 -14.94
N GLU A 239 -7.77 -12.04 -14.65
CA GLU A 239 -8.61 -11.13 -15.42
C GLU A 239 -8.16 -9.69 -15.16
N ILE A 240 -8.11 -8.90 -16.24
CA ILE A 240 -7.66 -7.51 -16.17
C ILE A 240 -8.84 -6.57 -16.36
N ILE A 241 -9.10 -5.74 -15.34
CA ILE A 241 -9.94 -4.56 -15.49
C ILE A 241 -9.04 -3.41 -15.92
N ASP A 242 -9.14 -3.03 -17.19
CA ASP A 242 -8.46 -1.84 -17.71
C ASP A 242 -9.04 -0.57 -17.09
N VAL A 243 -8.19 0.19 -16.41
CA VAL A 243 -8.47 1.52 -15.87
C VAL A 243 -7.88 2.56 -16.81
N PRO A 244 -8.70 3.46 -17.38
CA PRO A 244 -8.22 4.46 -18.32
C PRO A 244 -7.10 5.32 -17.75
N PHE A 245 -6.13 5.70 -18.59
CA PHE A 245 -5.02 6.57 -18.20
C PHE A 245 -5.45 7.85 -17.48
N GLN A 246 -6.55 8.46 -17.91
CA GLN A 246 -7.09 9.68 -17.29
C GLN A 246 -7.54 9.43 -15.84
N ASP A 247 -8.22 8.32 -15.58
CA ASP A 247 -8.63 7.92 -14.24
C ASP A 247 -7.39 7.62 -13.39
N THR A 248 -6.44 6.86 -13.94
CA THR A 248 -5.15 6.55 -13.30
C THR A 248 -4.38 7.80 -12.87
N MET A 249 -4.30 8.80 -13.73
CA MET A 249 -3.65 10.08 -13.39
C MET A 249 -4.41 10.90 -12.34
N ALA A 250 -5.70 10.62 -12.15
CA ALA A 250 -6.51 11.10 -11.04
C ALA A 250 -6.51 10.13 -9.83
N LEU A 251 -5.50 9.26 -9.74
CA LEU A 251 -5.29 8.23 -8.72
C LEU A 251 -6.40 7.16 -8.71
N GLY A 252 -6.97 6.89 -9.87
CA GLY A 252 -8.15 6.04 -10.03
C GLY A 252 -7.90 4.54 -9.81
N CYS A 253 -6.66 4.07 -10.01
CA CYS A 253 -6.25 2.71 -9.64
C CYS A 253 -5.91 2.59 -8.14
N ASN A 254 -5.74 3.69 -7.42
CA ASN A 254 -5.23 3.68 -6.05
C ASN A 254 -6.38 3.49 -5.03
N PHE A 255 -7.06 2.35 -5.12
CA PHE A 255 -8.16 1.93 -4.25
C PHE A 255 -7.70 0.87 -3.22
N MET A 256 -8.55 0.53 -2.26
CA MET A 256 -8.28 -0.54 -1.29
C MET A 256 -9.24 -1.71 -1.50
N SER A 257 -8.72 -2.92 -1.73
CA SER A 257 -9.49 -4.17 -1.63
C SER A 257 -9.66 -4.58 -0.17
N LEU A 258 -10.89 -4.94 0.20
CA LEU A 258 -11.27 -5.36 1.55
C LEU A 258 -11.63 -6.85 1.65
N GLY A 259 -11.50 -7.59 0.54
CA GLY A 259 -11.97 -8.97 0.39
C GLY A 259 -13.51 -9.11 0.45
N LYS A 260 -14.00 -10.29 0.06
CA LYS A 260 -15.45 -10.56 -0.10
C LYS A 260 -16.15 -9.57 -1.02
N ASP A 261 -15.51 -9.30 -2.16
CA ASP A 261 -16.01 -8.39 -3.20
C ASP A 261 -16.35 -6.98 -2.70
N ARG A 262 -15.57 -6.46 -1.74
CA ARG A 262 -15.72 -5.11 -1.17
C ARG A 262 -14.50 -4.25 -1.48
N VAL A 263 -14.73 -3.01 -1.89
CA VAL A 263 -13.67 -2.07 -2.27
C VAL A 263 -13.99 -0.65 -1.76
N ILE A 264 -12.95 0.07 -1.31
CA ILE A 264 -13.00 1.53 -1.13
C ILE A 264 -12.25 2.18 -2.28
N ALA A 265 -12.93 2.97 -3.10
CA ALA A 265 -12.37 3.61 -4.30
C ALA A 265 -12.62 5.13 -4.28
N PRO A 266 -11.76 5.94 -4.91
CA PRO A 266 -12.03 7.37 -5.00
C PRO A 266 -13.16 7.62 -6.02
N THR A 267 -13.99 8.63 -5.80
CA THR A 267 -15.09 9.00 -6.72
C THR A 267 -14.60 9.37 -8.13
N SER A 268 -13.31 9.65 -8.31
CA SER A 268 -12.66 9.85 -9.60
C SER A 268 -12.54 8.56 -10.43
N SER A 269 -12.54 7.36 -9.81
CA SER A 269 -12.39 6.05 -10.47
C SER A 269 -13.66 5.58 -11.18
N LYS A 270 -14.28 6.41 -12.01
CA LYS A 270 -15.61 6.15 -12.57
C LYS A 270 -15.69 4.82 -13.31
N THR A 271 -14.75 4.56 -14.22
CA THR A 271 -14.77 3.32 -15.02
C THR A 271 -14.57 2.08 -14.16
N LEU A 272 -13.67 2.14 -13.18
CA LEU A 272 -13.43 1.03 -12.25
C LEU A 272 -14.68 0.76 -11.40
N ILE A 273 -15.26 1.79 -10.80
CA ILE A 273 -16.45 1.68 -9.94
C ILE A 273 -17.62 1.07 -10.72
N GLU A 274 -17.86 1.54 -11.94
CA GLU A 274 -18.93 1.02 -12.81
C GLU A 274 -18.73 -0.47 -13.12
N LYS A 275 -17.52 -0.87 -13.52
CA LYS A 275 -17.18 -2.27 -13.82
C LYS A 275 -17.32 -3.17 -12.58
N LEU A 276 -16.80 -2.74 -11.43
CA LEU A 276 -16.88 -3.50 -10.18
C LEU A 276 -18.33 -3.69 -9.73
N LYS A 277 -19.15 -2.62 -9.76
CA LYS A 277 -20.58 -2.72 -9.43
C LYS A 277 -21.33 -3.65 -10.38
N ALA A 278 -20.99 -3.62 -11.67
CA ALA A 278 -21.58 -4.54 -12.65
C ALA A 278 -21.20 -6.01 -12.40
N GLN A 279 -20.05 -6.26 -11.77
CA GLN A 279 -19.60 -7.58 -11.32
C GLN A 279 -20.11 -7.95 -9.91
N GLY A 280 -20.93 -7.10 -9.27
CA GLY A 280 -21.56 -7.39 -7.98
C GLY A 280 -20.76 -6.94 -6.75
N PHE A 281 -19.65 -6.21 -6.94
CA PHE A 281 -18.88 -5.67 -5.83
C PHE A 281 -19.66 -4.60 -5.06
N GLU A 282 -19.51 -4.61 -3.75
CA GLU A 282 -19.89 -3.51 -2.89
C GLU A 282 -18.76 -2.46 -2.88
N VAL A 283 -19.07 -1.26 -3.36
CA VAL A 283 -18.06 -0.20 -3.54
C VAL A 283 -18.42 1.04 -2.73
N ALA A 284 -17.59 1.37 -1.75
CA ALA A 284 -17.62 2.67 -1.08
C ALA A 284 -16.81 3.69 -1.89
N ALA A 285 -17.51 4.60 -2.56
CA ALA A 285 -16.88 5.68 -3.30
C ALA A 285 -16.66 6.89 -2.38
N VAL A 286 -15.40 7.29 -2.16
CA VAL A 286 -15.02 8.38 -1.25
C VAL A 286 -14.46 9.56 -2.06
N ASP A 287 -14.87 10.79 -1.75
CA ASP A 287 -14.30 11.97 -2.38
C ASP A 287 -12.89 12.24 -1.84
N MET A 288 -11.91 12.24 -2.73
CA MET A 288 -10.49 12.45 -2.40
C MET A 288 -9.92 13.69 -3.12
N SER A 289 -10.78 14.55 -3.67
CA SER A 289 -10.41 15.60 -4.60
C SER A 289 -9.41 16.64 -4.07
N GLU A 290 -9.33 16.87 -2.75
CA GLU A 290 -8.39 17.82 -2.16
C GLU A 290 -7.14 17.11 -1.62
N ILE A 291 -7.30 16.00 -0.90
CA ILE A 291 -6.15 15.29 -0.31
C ILE A 291 -5.25 14.68 -1.38
N SER A 292 -5.81 14.16 -2.48
CA SER A 292 -5.06 13.62 -3.62
C SER A 292 -4.16 14.63 -4.30
N LYS A 293 -4.46 15.94 -4.19
CA LYS A 293 -3.58 16.99 -4.72
C LYS A 293 -2.20 16.96 -4.06
N THR A 294 -2.09 16.43 -2.85
CA THR A 294 -0.80 16.30 -2.14
C THR A 294 0.04 15.09 -2.59
N GLY A 295 -0.49 14.29 -3.52
CA GLY A 295 0.29 13.35 -4.33
C GLY A 295 0.09 11.87 -4.05
N GLY A 296 -0.95 11.47 -3.31
CA GLY A 296 -1.27 10.05 -3.04
C GLY A 296 -2.76 9.81 -2.82
N GLY A 297 -3.22 8.58 -3.07
CA GLY A 297 -4.63 8.16 -3.04
C GLY A 297 -4.98 7.31 -1.82
N ILE A 298 -6.06 6.52 -1.91
CA ILE A 298 -6.58 5.71 -0.79
C ILE A 298 -5.60 4.62 -0.38
N HIS A 299 -5.02 3.90 -1.34
CA HIS A 299 -4.05 2.84 -1.06
C HIS A 299 -2.77 3.41 -0.40
N CYS A 300 -2.31 4.59 -0.87
CA CYS A 300 -1.14 5.25 -0.28
C CYS A 300 -1.35 5.66 1.20
N MET A 301 -2.59 5.93 1.62
CA MET A 301 -2.92 6.35 3.00
C MET A 301 -3.16 5.20 3.97
N ALA A 302 -3.08 3.96 3.50
CA ALA A 302 -3.45 2.80 4.29
C ALA A 302 -2.42 1.69 4.15
N GLN A 303 -1.89 1.25 5.29
CA GLN A 303 -1.04 0.08 5.40
C GLN A 303 -1.87 -1.09 5.96
N ALA A 304 -2.08 -2.14 5.18
CA ALA A 304 -2.73 -3.35 5.68
C ALA A 304 -1.86 -3.98 6.78
N LEU A 305 -2.43 -4.30 7.94
CA LEU A 305 -1.73 -4.96 9.04
C LEU A 305 -2.09 -6.43 9.14
N LYS A 306 -3.34 -6.77 8.82
CA LYS A 306 -3.84 -8.13 8.91
C LYS A 306 -4.94 -8.36 7.89
N ARG A 307 -4.79 -9.43 7.11
CA ARG A 307 -5.86 -9.99 6.31
C ARG A 307 -6.09 -11.45 6.71
N VAL A 308 -7.33 -11.92 6.56
CA VAL A 308 -7.71 -13.31 6.82
C VAL A 308 -8.40 -13.90 5.59
N PRO A 309 -8.25 -15.21 5.33
CA PRO A 309 -8.96 -15.86 4.24
C PRO A 309 -10.47 -15.59 4.30
N ALA A 310 -11.08 -15.38 3.13
CA ALA A 310 -12.49 -15.03 2.99
C ALA A 310 -13.47 -16.14 3.46
#